data_AF-A0AAV6ART3-F1
#
_entry.id   AF-A0AAV6ART3-F1
#
_cell.length_a   1.000
_cell.length_b   1.000
_cell.length_c   1.000
_cell.angle_alpha   90.00
_cell.angle_beta   90.00
_cell.angle_gamma   90.00
#
_symmetry.space_group_name_H-M   'P 1'
#
loop_
_entity.id
_entity.type
_entity.pdbx_description
1 polymer ?
#
loop_
_entity_poly.entity_id
_entity_poly.type
_entity_poly.pdbx_seq_one_letter_code
_entity_poly.pdbx_strand_id
1 'polypeptide(L)'
;AQVNNPGWVKGLEIYIATSKLSPPNALQFSFGETIAAHAGGQVAQSWGWGDTGTVVADPKQSKVPGTLGSGLLPGSTTIWNHKTQAWDDFPEVVRSPFMAFGGWQAAVPSTSTKQEAAWNFVELMSSPEVSGKAAVTGGTGVNPYRYSHFEDMSLWTAIMSEEEAQGYLASQRDSLEAPNVVLDMRLPGYFSYTEVLEIELSKALAGDVTPQQALDTVAEEWNRLTDEFGRDTQLTAYRAARGLPAQ
;
A
#
# COMPACT_ATOMS: atom_id res chain seq x y z
N ALA A 1 -13.80 9.53 14.82
CA ALA A 1 -13.45 8.46 13.86
C ALA A 1 -13.70 7.10 14.52
N GLN A 2 -13.77 5.99 13.76
CA GLN A 2 -13.91 4.62 14.32
C GLN A 2 -12.58 3.84 14.31
N VAL A 3 -11.45 4.55 14.29
CA VAL A 3 -10.08 3.98 14.20
C VAL A 3 -9.60 3.37 15.53
N ASN A 4 -10.39 3.45 16.60
CA ASN A 4 -10.10 2.93 17.93
C ASN A 4 -11.02 1.77 18.36
N ASN A 5 -11.73 1.16 17.41
CA ASN A 5 -12.58 0.01 17.70
C ASN A 5 -11.74 -1.28 17.92
N PRO A 6 -12.34 -2.36 18.47
CA PRO A 6 -11.62 -3.61 18.74
C PRO A 6 -10.88 -4.22 17.54
N GLY A 7 -11.40 -4.05 16.31
CA GLY A 7 -10.74 -4.51 15.09
C GLY A 7 -9.41 -3.79 14.82
N TRP A 8 -9.41 -2.46 14.90
CA TRP A 8 -8.20 -1.65 14.71
C TRP A 8 -7.17 -1.88 15.82
N VAL A 9 -7.65 -1.94 17.07
CA VAL A 9 -6.80 -2.24 18.23
C VAL A 9 -6.14 -3.60 18.06
N LYS A 10 -6.90 -4.61 17.64
CA LYS A 10 -6.34 -5.94 17.35
C LYS A 10 -5.31 -5.92 16.22
N GLY A 11 -5.54 -5.12 15.18
CA GLY A 11 -4.57 -4.92 14.10
C GLY A 11 -3.25 -4.34 14.61
N LEU A 12 -3.31 -3.32 15.47
CA LEU A 12 -2.11 -2.72 16.07
C LEU A 12 -1.40 -3.67 17.04
N GLU A 13 -2.14 -4.45 17.83
CA GLU A 13 -1.56 -5.51 18.66
C GLU A 13 -0.79 -6.54 17.84
N ILE A 14 -1.37 -6.99 16.72
CA ILE A 14 -0.71 -7.92 15.80
C ILE A 14 0.54 -7.27 15.23
N TYR A 15 0.46 -6.00 14.80
CA TYR A 15 1.61 -5.29 14.26
C TYR A 15 2.77 -5.20 15.26
N ILE A 16 2.48 -4.84 16.52
CA ILE A 16 3.47 -4.81 17.61
C ILE A 16 4.03 -6.20 17.90
N ALA A 17 3.21 -7.25 17.82
CA ALA A 17 3.68 -8.61 18.02
C ALA A 17 4.62 -9.06 16.87
N THR A 18 4.27 -8.74 15.62
CA THR A 18 5.07 -9.09 14.44
C THR A 18 6.33 -8.25 14.32
N SER A 19 6.33 -6.99 14.76
CA SER A 19 7.52 -6.12 14.70
C SER A 19 8.67 -6.66 15.55
N LYS A 20 8.38 -7.45 16.59
CA LYS A 20 9.38 -8.15 17.40
C LYS A 20 10.08 -9.29 16.67
N LEU A 21 9.54 -9.74 15.53
CA LEU A 21 10.16 -10.75 14.65
C LEU A 21 11.03 -10.10 13.56
N SER A 22 10.93 -8.79 13.39
CA SER A 22 11.72 -8.03 12.42
C SER A 22 13.16 -7.82 12.91
N PRO A 23 14.09 -7.41 12.01
CA PRO A 23 15.42 -6.99 12.42
C PRO A 23 15.40 -5.97 13.58
N PRO A 24 16.39 -5.98 14.51
CA PRO A 24 16.37 -5.09 15.67
C PRO A 24 16.24 -3.59 15.36
N ASN A 25 16.72 -3.16 14.19
CA ASN A 25 16.64 -1.79 13.70
C ASN A 25 15.51 -1.55 12.69
N ALA A 26 14.55 -2.47 12.57
CA ALA A 26 13.47 -2.37 11.58
C ALA A 26 12.56 -1.16 11.78
N LEU A 27 12.47 -0.61 13.01
CA LEU A 27 11.73 0.64 13.27
C LEU A 27 12.39 1.87 12.61
N GLN A 28 13.64 1.76 12.17
CA GLN A 28 14.33 2.81 11.41
C GLN A 28 14.32 2.54 9.90
N PHE A 29 13.70 1.45 9.44
CA PHE A 29 13.65 1.15 8.02
C PHE A 29 12.67 2.09 7.32
N SER A 30 13.11 2.66 6.20
CA SER A 30 12.20 3.17 5.20
C SER A 30 11.85 2.06 4.20
N PHE A 31 11.10 2.43 3.17
CA PHE A 31 10.83 1.56 2.03
C PHE A 31 12.11 0.95 1.43
N GLY A 32 13.17 1.75 1.26
CA GLY A 32 14.42 1.29 0.66
C GLY A 32 15.15 0.24 1.51
N GLU A 33 15.25 0.46 2.83
CA GLU A 33 15.88 -0.52 3.73
C GLU A 33 15.08 -1.82 3.82
N THR A 34 13.75 -1.75 3.72
CA THR A 34 12.89 -2.95 3.69
C THR A 34 13.19 -3.82 2.48
N ILE A 35 13.28 -3.22 1.28
CA ILE A 35 13.67 -3.93 0.05
C ILE A 35 15.10 -4.48 0.19
N ALA A 36 16.04 -3.65 0.63
CA ALA A 36 17.44 -4.04 0.75
C ALA A 36 17.65 -5.19 1.75
N ALA A 37 16.89 -5.23 2.84
CA ALA A 37 16.94 -6.33 3.81
C ALA A 37 16.50 -7.66 3.18
N HIS A 38 15.45 -7.66 2.36
CA HIS A 38 14.97 -8.86 1.68
C HIS A 38 15.90 -9.30 0.55
N ALA A 39 16.27 -8.38 -0.35
CA ALA A 39 17.24 -8.64 -1.42
C ALA A 39 18.62 -9.05 -0.88
N GLY A 40 18.99 -8.56 0.31
CA GLY A 40 20.21 -8.94 1.02
C GLY A 40 20.14 -10.32 1.72
N GLY A 41 18.98 -10.97 1.74
CA GLY A 41 18.75 -12.26 2.40
C GLY A 41 18.66 -12.18 3.92
N GLN A 42 18.45 -10.99 4.50
CA GLN A 42 18.35 -10.79 5.95
C GLN A 42 16.98 -11.21 6.50
N VAL A 43 15.93 -11.08 5.70
CA VAL A 43 14.55 -11.41 6.07
C VAL A 43 13.95 -12.39 5.07
N ALA A 44 13.14 -13.33 5.56
CA ALA A 44 12.46 -14.31 4.71
C ALA A 44 11.25 -13.72 3.98
N GLN A 45 10.64 -12.68 4.55
CA GLN A 45 9.44 -12.03 4.03
C GLN A 45 9.60 -10.51 4.10
N SER A 46 9.04 -9.83 3.11
CA SER A 46 8.90 -8.38 3.04
C SER A 46 7.46 -8.06 2.68
N TRP A 47 6.86 -7.10 3.38
CA TRP A 47 5.54 -6.56 3.04
C TRP A 47 5.75 -5.18 2.45
N GLY A 48 5.35 -4.99 1.20
CA GLY A 48 5.55 -3.73 0.51
C GLY A 48 5.03 -3.79 -0.93
N TRP A 49 5.41 -2.79 -1.70
CA TRP A 49 5.05 -2.68 -3.11
C TRP A 49 5.81 -3.68 -4.00
N GLY A 50 5.35 -3.80 -5.24
CA GLY A 50 5.87 -4.73 -6.25
C GLY A 50 7.32 -4.48 -6.64
N ASP A 51 7.90 -3.35 -6.23
CA ASP A 51 9.31 -3.00 -6.43
C ASP A 51 10.25 -4.06 -5.87
N THR A 52 9.89 -4.67 -4.72
CA THR A 52 10.67 -5.75 -4.11
C THR A 52 10.93 -6.86 -5.12
N GLY A 53 9.92 -7.23 -5.93
CA GLY A 53 10.06 -8.30 -6.90
C GLY A 53 11.12 -8.00 -7.96
N THR A 54 11.07 -6.81 -8.56
CA THR A 54 12.04 -6.40 -9.59
C THR A 54 13.46 -6.25 -9.04
N VAL A 55 13.61 -5.76 -7.80
CA VAL A 55 14.93 -5.59 -7.17
C VAL A 55 15.53 -6.93 -6.76
N VAL A 56 14.72 -7.85 -6.21
CA VAL A 56 15.16 -9.20 -5.83
C VAL A 56 15.57 -10.02 -7.05
N ALA A 57 14.88 -9.84 -8.18
CA ALA A 57 15.19 -10.52 -9.43
C ALA A 57 16.52 -10.08 -10.07
N ASP A 58 16.99 -8.86 -9.80
CA ASP A 58 18.25 -8.35 -10.36
C ASP A 58 19.48 -8.87 -9.57
N PRO A 59 20.33 -9.73 -10.16
CA PRO A 59 21.52 -10.26 -9.49
C PRO A 59 22.59 -9.20 -9.17
N LYS A 60 22.48 -7.97 -9.71
CA LYS A 60 23.36 -6.85 -9.34
C LYS A 60 22.90 -6.16 -8.05
N GLN A 61 21.64 -6.30 -7.68
CA GLN A 61 21.03 -5.65 -6.52
C GLN A 61 20.65 -6.66 -5.42
N SER A 62 20.54 -7.94 -5.76
CA SER A 62 20.08 -9.01 -4.88
C SER A 62 21.11 -10.12 -4.69
N LYS A 63 21.16 -10.67 -3.47
CA LYS A 63 21.91 -11.87 -3.12
C LYS A 63 21.06 -13.14 -3.24
N VAL A 64 19.77 -13.01 -3.48
CA VAL A 64 18.80 -14.11 -3.56
C VAL A 64 17.97 -14.07 -4.85
N PRO A 65 18.57 -13.84 -6.04
CA PRO A 65 17.82 -13.90 -7.29
C PRO A 65 17.33 -15.32 -7.57
N GLY A 66 16.18 -15.46 -8.22
CA GLY A 66 15.62 -16.77 -8.58
C GLY A 66 14.89 -17.49 -7.44
N THR A 67 14.69 -16.85 -6.29
CA THR A 67 14.04 -17.45 -5.11
C THR A 67 12.76 -16.73 -4.69
N LEU A 68 12.28 -15.77 -5.51
CA LEU A 68 11.16 -14.91 -5.12
C LEU A 68 9.82 -15.68 -5.14
N GLY A 69 9.21 -15.80 -3.97
CA GLY A 69 7.79 -16.08 -3.84
C GLY A 69 6.97 -14.79 -3.68
N SER A 70 5.84 -14.68 -4.36
CA SER A 70 4.90 -13.57 -4.22
C SER A 70 3.51 -14.07 -3.82
N GLY A 71 2.77 -13.27 -3.07
CA GLY A 71 1.40 -13.59 -2.65
C GLY A 71 0.68 -12.40 -2.06
N LEU A 72 -0.64 -12.48 -1.99
CA LEU A 72 -1.46 -11.43 -1.39
C LEU A 72 -1.10 -11.21 0.08
N LEU A 73 -1.31 -9.99 0.56
CA LEU A 73 -1.23 -9.66 1.97
C LEU A 73 -2.09 -10.63 2.81
N PRO A 74 -1.63 -10.97 4.04
CA PRO A 74 -2.38 -11.84 4.93
C PRO A 74 -3.81 -11.34 5.18
N GLY A 75 -4.72 -12.28 5.40
CA GLY A 75 -6.10 -12.02 5.78
C GLY A 75 -6.46 -12.65 7.12
N SER A 76 -7.74 -12.59 7.48
CA SER A 76 -8.27 -13.19 8.70
C SER A 76 -9.57 -13.94 8.42
N THR A 77 -9.80 -15.02 9.17
CA THR A 77 -11.12 -15.68 9.24
C THR A 77 -12.02 -15.05 10.29
N THR A 78 -11.49 -14.18 11.17
CA THR A 78 -12.24 -13.52 12.24
C THR A 78 -12.12 -12.01 12.08
N ILE A 79 -13.25 -11.32 11.91
CA ILE A 79 -13.28 -9.88 11.57
C ILE A 79 -14.23 -9.15 12.51
N TRP A 80 -13.81 -7.98 12.99
CA TRP A 80 -14.67 -7.11 13.78
C TRP A 80 -15.72 -6.43 12.89
N ASN A 81 -16.99 -6.62 13.22
CA ASN A 81 -18.10 -5.98 12.53
C ASN A 81 -18.55 -4.73 13.29
N HIS A 82 -18.22 -3.56 12.73
CA HIS A 82 -18.56 -2.28 13.35
C HIS A 82 -20.07 -2.00 13.46
N LYS A 83 -20.92 -2.70 12.70
CA LYS A 83 -22.38 -2.51 12.74
C LYS A 83 -23.02 -3.32 13.86
N THR A 84 -22.63 -4.58 14.01
CA THR A 84 -23.14 -5.47 15.07
C THR A 84 -22.37 -5.33 16.37
N GLN A 85 -21.20 -4.68 16.32
CA GLN A 85 -20.24 -4.58 17.43
C GLN A 85 -19.85 -5.96 18.00
N ALA A 86 -19.62 -6.91 17.09
CA ALA A 86 -19.21 -8.27 17.41
C ALA A 86 -18.12 -8.75 16.46
N TRP A 87 -17.42 -9.82 16.85
CA TRP A 87 -16.54 -10.56 15.97
C TRP A 87 -17.35 -11.57 15.16
N ASP A 88 -17.20 -11.53 13.84
CA ASP A 88 -17.79 -12.49 12.92
C ASP A 88 -16.70 -13.48 12.46
N ASP A 89 -17.04 -14.76 12.40
CA ASP A 89 -16.18 -15.82 11.88
C ASP A 89 -16.61 -16.22 10.46
N PHE A 90 -15.62 -16.43 9.60
CA PHE A 90 -15.77 -16.80 8.20
C PHE A 90 -15.10 -18.17 7.96
N PRO A 91 -15.70 -19.03 7.12
CA PRO A 91 -15.13 -20.34 6.81
C PRO A 91 -13.82 -20.25 6.02
N GLU A 92 -13.63 -19.16 5.28
CA GLU A 92 -12.46 -18.91 4.43
C GLU A 92 -11.78 -17.59 4.84
N VAL A 93 -10.49 -17.48 4.55
CA VAL A 93 -9.71 -16.27 4.83
C VAL A 93 -10.23 -15.10 4.02
N VAL A 94 -10.65 -14.04 4.70
CA VAL A 94 -10.99 -12.76 4.07
C VAL A 94 -9.73 -11.90 4.01
N ARG A 95 -9.33 -11.54 2.79
CA ARG A 95 -8.18 -10.66 2.53
C ARG A 95 -8.66 -9.25 2.20
N SER A 96 -7.90 -8.28 2.67
CA SER A 96 -8.16 -6.86 2.44
C SER A 96 -6.88 -6.18 1.96
N PRO A 97 -6.40 -6.51 0.75
CA PRO A 97 -5.14 -5.96 0.27
C PRO A 97 -5.23 -4.43 0.23
N PHE A 98 -4.19 -3.79 0.76
CA PHE A 98 -4.12 -2.35 0.83
C PHE A 98 -3.33 -1.82 -0.35
N MET A 99 -3.96 -0.97 -1.17
CA MET A 99 -3.35 -0.42 -2.37
C MET A 99 -2.28 0.63 -2.09
N ALA A 100 -2.19 1.10 -0.83
CA ALA A 100 -1.20 1.99 -0.22
C ALA A 100 -0.48 2.90 -1.23
N PHE A 101 -0.73 4.22 -1.20
CA PHE A 101 -0.15 5.15 -2.17
C PHE A 101 -0.67 4.88 -3.59
N GLY A 102 -1.99 4.93 -3.79
CA GLY A 102 -2.82 4.49 -4.94
C GLY A 102 -2.44 4.93 -6.37
N GLY A 103 -1.17 4.80 -6.74
CA GLY A 103 -0.56 5.08 -8.02
C GLY A 103 0.20 6.41 -8.08
N TRP A 104 1.27 6.41 -8.86
CA TRP A 104 1.88 7.64 -9.37
C TRP A 104 0.95 8.28 -10.40
N GLN A 105 0.82 9.60 -10.34
CA GLN A 105 0.00 10.37 -11.28
C GLN A 105 0.85 11.45 -11.96
N ALA A 106 0.68 11.59 -13.28
CA ALA A 106 1.19 12.71 -14.04
C ALA A 106 0.04 13.70 -14.30
N ALA A 107 0.30 14.99 -14.05
CA ALA A 107 -0.68 16.06 -14.27
C ALA A 107 -0.03 17.23 -15.02
N VAL A 108 -0.80 17.84 -15.92
CA VAL A 108 -0.39 19.06 -16.62
C VAL A 108 -1.17 20.25 -16.04
N PRO A 109 -0.50 21.25 -15.45
CA PRO A 109 -1.18 22.44 -14.93
C PRO A 109 -1.97 23.15 -16.03
N SER A 110 -3.20 23.58 -15.72
CA SER A 110 -4.05 24.32 -16.67
C SER A 110 -3.41 25.63 -17.16
N THR A 111 -2.52 26.20 -16.36
CA THR A 111 -1.76 27.43 -16.65
C THR A 111 -0.53 27.21 -17.53
N SER A 112 -0.19 25.97 -17.89
CA SER A 112 0.96 25.68 -18.76
C SER A 112 0.80 26.34 -20.13
N THR A 113 1.85 27.01 -20.61
CA THR A 113 1.91 27.57 -21.98
C THR A 113 2.36 26.53 -23.01
N LYS A 114 2.63 25.28 -22.59
CA LYS A 114 3.12 24.17 -23.39
C LYS A 114 2.23 22.92 -23.25
N GLN A 115 0.92 23.11 -23.27
CA GLN A 115 -0.07 22.05 -23.03
C GLN A 115 0.14 20.81 -23.91
N GLU A 116 0.19 21.00 -25.23
CA GLU A 116 0.33 19.90 -26.19
C GLU A 116 1.63 19.11 -25.98
N ALA A 117 2.77 19.80 -25.85
CA ALA A 117 4.05 19.14 -25.61
C ALA A 117 4.07 18.36 -24.28
N ALA A 118 3.46 18.91 -23.23
CA ALA A 118 3.37 18.24 -21.94
C ALA A 118 2.49 16.98 -22.02
N TRP A 119 1.33 17.05 -22.69
CA TRP A 119 0.47 15.88 -22.88
C TRP A 119 1.11 14.81 -23.77
N ASN A 120 1.81 15.19 -24.84
CA ASN A 120 2.57 14.25 -25.68
C ASN A 120 3.67 13.54 -24.86
N PHE A 121 4.30 14.24 -23.91
CA PHE A 121 5.29 13.62 -23.02
C PHE A 121 4.64 12.64 -22.03
N VAL A 122 3.47 12.97 -21.47
CA VAL A 122 2.72 12.04 -20.61
C VAL A 122 2.26 10.80 -21.38
N GLU A 123 1.81 10.97 -22.63
CA GLU A 123 1.48 9.86 -23.51
C GLU A 123 2.71 8.98 -23.78
N LEU A 124 3.85 9.56 -24.12
CA LEU A 124 5.10 8.82 -24.33
C LEU A 124 5.52 8.06 -23.07
N MET A 125 5.59 8.73 -21.92
CA MET A 125 6.00 8.14 -20.63
C MET A 125 5.11 6.96 -20.24
N SER A 126 3.81 7.09 -20.50
CA SER A 126 2.83 6.08 -20.16
C SER A 126 2.59 5.07 -21.28
N SER A 127 3.23 5.21 -22.46
CA SER A 127 3.04 4.27 -23.58
C SER A 127 3.45 2.84 -23.19
N PRO A 128 2.81 1.79 -23.73
CA PRO A 128 3.16 0.40 -23.40
C PRO A 128 4.65 0.07 -23.54
N GLU A 129 5.33 0.68 -24.53
CA GLU A 129 6.77 0.48 -24.73
C GLU A 129 7.61 1.08 -23.60
N VAL A 130 7.38 2.34 -23.24
CA VAL A 130 8.17 3.04 -22.21
C VAL A 130 7.82 2.52 -20.83
N SER A 131 6.53 2.36 -20.53
CA SER A 131 6.07 1.90 -19.23
C SER A 131 6.41 0.43 -19.00
N GLY A 132 6.41 -0.41 -20.04
CA GLY A 132 6.87 -1.79 -19.95
C GLY A 132 8.33 -1.88 -19.54
N LYS A 133 9.22 -1.13 -20.22
CA LYS A 133 10.64 -1.04 -19.84
C LYS A 133 10.82 -0.56 -18.41
N ALA A 134 10.06 0.46 -18.00
CA ALA A 134 10.12 0.97 -16.63
C ALA A 134 9.69 -0.07 -15.60
N ALA A 135 8.61 -0.83 -15.87
CA ALA A 135 8.03 -1.80 -14.95
C ALA A 135 8.96 -2.98 -14.60
N VAL A 136 9.93 -3.29 -15.45
CA VAL A 136 10.94 -4.35 -15.20
C VAL A 136 12.33 -3.81 -14.93
N THR A 137 12.49 -2.50 -14.87
CA THR A 137 13.74 -1.88 -14.43
C THR A 137 13.64 -1.62 -12.93
N GLY A 138 14.44 -2.32 -12.13
CA GLY A 138 14.49 -2.11 -10.68
C GLY A 138 14.83 -0.66 -10.32
N GLY A 139 14.14 -0.13 -9.30
CA GLY A 139 14.36 1.23 -8.78
C GLY A 139 13.58 2.34 -9.49
N THR A 140 12.77 2.04 -10.51
CA THR A 140 11.95 3.06 -11.19
C THR A 140 10.71 3.47 -10.39
N GLY A 141 10.26 2.68 -9.41
CA GLY A 141 8.99 2.90 -8.73
C GLY A 141 7.76 2.46 -9.55
N VAL A 142 7.95 1.91 -10.75
CA VAL A 142 6.86 1.53 -11.64
C VAL A 142 6.51 0.07 -11.43
N ASN A 143 5.29 -0.19 -10.99
CA ASN A 143 4.72 -1.54 -10.85
C ASN A 143 3.75 -1.83 -12.00
N PRO A 144 3.29 -3.07 -12.20
CA PRO A 144 2.22 -3.37 -13.16
C PRO A 144 0.95 -2.53 -12.92
N TYR A 145 0.55 -1.72 -13.90
CA TYR A 145 -0.67 -0.89 -13.82
C TYR A 145 -1.50 -0.86 -15.12
N ARG A 146 -1.00 -1.46 -16.21
CA ARG A 146 -1.69 -1.58 -17.50
C ARG A 146 -1.97 -3.05 -17.79
N TYR A 147 -3.07 -3.33 -18.49
CA TYR A 147 -3.35 -4.69 -18.99
C TYR A 147 -2.18 -5.28 -19.78
N SER A 148 -1.55 -4.48 -20.65
CA SER A 148 -0.37 -4.91 -21.41
C SER A 148 0.81 -5.35 -20.54
N HIS A 149 0.97 -4.80 -19.33
CA HIS A 149 2.03 -5.24 -18.41
C HIS A 149 1.74 -6.64 -17.84
N PHE A 150 0.47 -7.03 -17.72
CA PHE A 150 0.10 -8.35 -17.23
C PHE A 150 -0.07 -9.39 -18.35
N GLU A 151 -0.37 -8.95 -19.57
CA GLU A 151 -0.58 -9.83 -20.73
C GLU A 151 0.73 -10.22 -21.41
N ASP A 152 1.75 -9.35 -21.38
CA ASP A 152 3.07 -9.63 -21.92
C ASP A 152 3.98 -10.25 -20.86
N MET A 153 3.88 -11.58 -20.71
CA MET A 153 4.76 -12.34 -19.81
C MET A 153 6.23 -12.25 -20.22
N SER A 154 6.53 -12.02 -21.50
CA SER A 154 7.91 -12.00 -21.99
C SER A 154 8.72 -10.87 -21.37
N LEU A 155 8.05 -9.76 -21.05
CA LEU A 155 8.60 -8.62 -20.33
C LEU A 155 9.23 -9.05 -18.99
N TRP A 156 8.54 -9.91 -18.23
CA TRP A 156 8.94 -10.33 -16.89
C TRP A 156 9.94 -11.47 -16.92
N THR A 157 9.79 -12.42 -17.85
CA THR A 157 10.77 -13.51 -18.03
C THR A 157 12.15 -13.02 -18.49
N ALA A 158 12.28 -11.75 -18.89
CA ALA A 158 13.57 -11.12 -19.16
C ALA A 158 14.38 -10.86 -17.88
N ILE A 159 13.74 -10.79 -16.71
CA ILE A 159 14.38 -10.51 -15.42
C ILE A 159 14.12 -11.58 -14.36
N MET A 160 13.03 -12.34 -14.48
CA MET A 160 12.58 -13.37 -13.54
C MET A 160 12.55 -14.73 -14.23
N SER A 161 12.61 -15.81 -13.45
CA SER A 161 12.19 -17.12 -13.96
C SER A 161 10.69 -17.11 -14.31
N GLU A 162 10.25 -18.08 -15.11
CA GLU A 162 8.83 -18.20 -15.48
C GLU A 162 7.93 -18.38 -14.24
N GLU A 163 8.36 -19.17 -13.27
CA GLU A 163 7.63 -19.39 -12.01
C GLU A 163 7.52 -18.09 -11.19
N GLU A 164 8.62 -17.36 -11.02
CA GLU A 164 8.63 -16.07 -10.33
C GLU A 164 7.73 -15.05 -11.02
N ALA A 165 7.80 -14.96 -12.36
CA ALA A 165 6.99 -14.04 -13.14
C ALA A 165 5.49 -14.36 -13.02
N GLN A 166 5.12 -15.63 -13.12
CA GLN A 166 3.74 -16.08 -12.93
C GLN A 166 3.22 -15.74 -11.53
N GLY A 167 3.99 -16.09 -10.48
CA GLY A 167 3.60 -15.81 -9.10
C GLY A 167 3.52 -14.32 -8.80
N TYR A 168 4.48 -13.52 -9.29
CA TYR A 168 4.52 -12.08 -9.12
C TYR A 168 3.29 -11.40 -9.77
N LEU A 169 3.03 -11.70 -11.05
CA LEU A 169 1.91 -11.10 -11.76
C LEU A 169 0.56 -11.54 -11.20
N ALA A 170 0.42 -12.81 -10.82
CA ALA A 170 -0.80 -13.30 -10.18
C ALA A 170 -1.05 -12.56 -8.86
N SER A 171 -0.05 -12.46 -7.98
CA SER A 171 -0.16 -11.73 -6.71
C SER A 171 -0.56 -10.25 -6.90
N GLN A 172 0.05 -9.58 -7.88
CA GLN A 172 -0.25 -8.17 -8.17
C GLN A 172 -1.67 -8.01 -8.70
N ARG A 173 -2.09 -8.87 -9.64
CA ARG A 173 -3.45 -8.88 -10.19
C ARG A 173 -4.48 -9.18 -9.11
N ASP A 174 -4.27 -10.23 -8.34
CA ASP A 174 -5.20 -10.65 -7.29
C ASP A 174 -5.35 -9.57 -6.22
N SER A 175 -4.29 -8.80 -5.92
CA SER A 175 -4.35 -7.67 -4.99
C SER A 175 -5.15 -6.50 -5.57
N LEU A 176 -4.94 -6.16 -6.85
CA LEU A 176 -5.64 -5.08 -7.56
C LEU A 176 -7.13 -5.37 -7.78
N GLU A 177 -7.45 -6.62 -8.09
CA GLU A 177 -8.80 -7.09 -8.43
C GLU A 177 -9.57 -7.62 -7.21
N ALA A 178 -8.97 -7.59 -6.02
CA ALA A 178 -9.59 -8.12 -4.80
C ALA A 178 -10.93 -7.42 -4.49
N PRO A 179 -11.98 -8.19 -4.15
CA PRO A 179 -13.31 -7.62 -3.88
C PRO A 179 -13.35 -6.71 -2.66
N ASN A 180 -12.42 -6.89 -1.71
CA ASN A 180 -12.31 -6.09 -0.50
C ASN A 180 -11.01 -5.27 -0.44
N VAL A 181 -10.58 -4.76 -1.60
CA VAL A 181 -9.41 -3.88 -1.69
C VAL A 181 -9.60 -2.60 -0.86
N VAL A 182 -8.57 -2.24 -0.09
CA VAL A 182 -8.53 -1.03 0.73
C VAL A 182 -7.82 0.07 -0.05
N LEU A 183 -8.47 1.22 -0.17
CA LEU A 183 -7.90 2.43 -0.78
C LEU A 183 -7.38 3.39 0.29
N ASP A 184 -6.42 4.23 -0.06
CA ASP A 184 -5.96 5.31 0.81
C ASP A 184 -7.10 6.23 1.24
N MET A 185 -6.89 6.92 2.37
CA MET A 185 -7.78 7.99 2.80
C MET A 185 -7.72 9.13 1.76
N ARG A 186 -8.84 9.42 1.12
CA ARG A 186 -8.97 10.47 0.10
C ARG A 186 -9.79 11.64 0.65
N LEU A 187 -9.22 12.32 1.63
CA LEU A 187 -9.79 13.49 2.28
C LEU A 187 -8.86 14.70 2.10
N PRO A 188 -9.41 15.91 1.85
CA PRO A 188 -8.66 17.13 2.06
C PRO A 188 -7.97 17.15 3.43
N GLY A 189 -6.72 17.60 3.48
CA GLY A 189 -5.93 17.57 4.71
C GLY A 189 -5.35 16.19 5.07
N TYR A 190 -5.39 15.21 4.14
CA TYR A 190 -4.83 13.86 4.30
C TYR A 190 -3.55 13.78 5.14
N PHE A 191 -2.55 14.60 4.82
CA PHE A 191 -1.26 14.61 5.52
C PHE A 191 -1.40 14.86 7.02
N SER A 192 -2.30 15.75 7.45
CA SER A 192 -2.55 16.02 8.87
C SER A 192 -3.17 14.81 9.58
N TYR A 193 -4.04 14.06 8.90
CA TYR A 193 -4.61 12.82 9.46
C TYR A 193 -3.54 11.73 9.59
N THR A 194 -2.71 11.54 8.57
CA THR A 194 -1.67 10.50 8.58
C THR A 194 -0.54 10.82 9.54
N GLU A 195 -0.14 12.08 9.67
CA GLU A 195 0.89 12.49 10.64
C GLU A 195 0.48 12.14 12.08
N VAL A 196 -0.78 12.43 12.46
CA VAL A 196 -1.33 12.02 13.76
C VAL A 196 -1.26 10.50 13.95
N LEU A 197 -1.67 9.74 12.92
CA LEU A 197 -1.63 8.28 12.96
C LEU A 197 -0.20 7.77 13.15
N GLU A 198 0.74 8.24 12.33
CA GLU A 198 2.15 7.82 12.36
C GLU A 198 2.81 8.10 13.70
N ILE A 199 2.55 9.27 14.31
CA ILE A 199 3.06 9.63 15.63
C ILE A 199 2.55 8.65 16.70
N GLU A 200 1.24 8.42 16.76
CA GLU A 200 0.65 7.56 17.80
C GLU A 200 0.99 6.08 17.60
N LEU A 201 1.05 5.60 16.34
CA LEU A 201 1.54 4.25 16.04
C LEU A 201 2.99 4.07 16.46
N SER A 202 3.85 5.08 16.25
CA SER A 202 5.26 5.04 16.65
C SER A 202 5.40 4.93 18.17
N LYS A 203 4.61 5.69 18.94
CA LYS A 203 4.58 5.59 20.41
C LYS A 203 4.13 4.20 20.88
N ALA A 204 3.10 3.63 20.24
CA ALA A 204 2.62 2.28 20.57
C ALA A 204 3.66 1.20 20.25
N LEU A 205 4.36 1.31 19.12
CA LEU A 205 5.45 0.41 18.73
C LEU A 205 6.66 0.50 19.68
N ALA A 206 6.97 1.71 20.18
CA ALA A 206 7.98 1.93 21.20
C ALA A 206 7.57 1.41 22.59
N GLY A 207 6.27 1.16 22.81
CA GLY A 207 5.71 0.73 24.09
C GLY A 207 5.41 1.86 25.06
N ASP A 208 5.44 3.12 24.61
CA ASP A 208 5.17 4.30 25.43
C ASP A 208 3.68 4.42 25.80
N VAL A 209 2.80 3.88 24.96
CA VAL A 209 1.34 3.84 25.15
C VAL A 209 0.79 2.48 24.73
N THR A 210 -0.37 2.11 25.28
CA THR A 210 -1.09 0.91 24.81
C THR A 210 -1.72 1.13 23.43
N PRO A 211 -1.99 0.04 22.67
CA PRO A 211 -2.69 0.15 21.37
C PRO A 211 -4.02 0.90 21.45
N GLN A 212 -4.81 0.66 22.51
CA GLN A 212 -6.07 1.37 22.71
C GLN A 212 -5.85 2.87 22.93
N GLN A 213 -4.92 3.27 23.81
CA GLN A 213 -4.63 4.68 24.08
C GLN A 213 -4.12 5.44 22.84
N ALA A 214 -3.24 4.79 22.05
CA ALA A 214 -2.76 5.38 20.79
C ALA A 214 -3.94 5.65 19.85
N LEU A 215 -4.77 4.63 19.59
CA LEU A 215 -5.87 4.76 18.64
C LEU A 215 -6.99 5.67 19.16
N ASP A 216 -7.22 5.73 20.47
CA ASP A 216 -8.13 6.71 21.09
C ASP A 216 -7.68 8.14 20.80
N THR A 217 -6.39 8.43 20.98
CA THR A 217 -5.79 9.73 20.64
C THR A 217 -5.96 10.05 19.15
N VAL A 218 -5.68 9.08 18.27
CA VAL A 218 -5.91 9.24 16.82
C VAL A 218 -7.39 9.54 16.53
N ALA A 219 -8.31 8.83 17.18
CA ALA A 219 -9.74 9.01 16.95
C ALA A 219 -10.24 10.40 17.38
N GLU A 220 -9.71 10.93 18.49
CA GLU A 220 -9.96 12.28 18.98
C GLU A 220 -9.43 13.33 18.01
N GLU A 221 -8.15 13.26 17.66
CA GLU A 221 -7.52 14.23 16.75
C GLU A 221 -8.11 14.19 15.34
N TRP A 222 -8.45 13.02 14.82
CA TRP A 222 -9.16 12.91 13.53
C TRP A 222 -10.55 13.55 13.57
N ASN A 223 -11.27 13.45 14.70
CA ASN A 223 -12.54 14.18 14.84
C ASN A 223 -12.29 15.70 14.86
N ARG A 224 -11.31 16.17 15.63
CA ARG A 224 -10.93 17.58 15.71
C ARG A 224 -10.57 18.15 14.33
N LEU A 225 -9.70 17.46 13.58
CA LEU A 225 -9.32 17.83 12.21
C LEU A 225 -10.53 17.83 11.26
N THR A 226 -11.42 16.84 11.38
CA THR A 226 -12.64 16.78 10.55
C THR A 226 -13.56 17.97 10.81
N ASP A 227 -13.68 18.41 12.05
CA ASP A 227 -14.48 19.57 12.41
C ASP A 227 -13.80 20.88 11.96
N GLU A 228 -12.47 20.98 12.07
CA GLU A 228 -11.67 22.11 11.59
C GLU A 228 -11.75 22.29 10.07
N PHE A 229 -11.65 21.20 9.31
CA PHE A 229 -11.79 21.22 7.85
C PHE A 229 -13.26 21.32 7.38
N GLY A 230 -14.22 21.20 8.30
CA GLY A 230 -15.65 21.19 8.01
C GLY A 230 -16.16 19.79 7.67
N ARG A 231 -16.99 19.24 8.56
CA ARG A 231 -17.49 17.85 8.47
C ARG A 231 -18.29 17.57 7.19
N ASP A 232 -19.15 18.50 6.77
CA ASP A 232 -19.94 18.34 5.55
C ASP A 232 -19.08 18.42 4.29
N THR A 233 -18.05 19.27 4.30
CA THR A 233 -17.04 19.35 3.21
C THR A 233 -16.28 18.03 3.11
N GLN A 234 -15.82 17.48 4.24
CA GLN A 234 -15.13 16.20 4.30
C GLN A 234 -16.03 15.05 3.82
N LEU A 235 -17.28 15.02 4.26
CA LEU A 235 -18.26 14.02 3.82
C LEU A 235 -18.50 14.10 2.31
N THR A 236 -18.67 15.31 1.77
CA THR A 236 -18.85 15.53 0.33
C THR A 236 -17.63 15.06 -0.46
N ALA A 237 -16.42 15.42 -0.02
CA ALA A 237 -15.17 14.99 -0.65
C ALA A 237 -15.00 13.46 -0.60
N TYR A 238 -15.28 12.84 0.54
CA TYR A 238 -15.24 11.39 0.69
C TYR A 238 -16.19 10.68 -0.26
N ARG A 239 -17.45 11.13 -0.31
CA ARG A 239 -18.47 10.55 -1.19
C ARG A 239 -18.06 10.70 -2.66
N ALA A 240 -17.59 11.87 -3.07
CA ALA A 240 -17.07 12.10 -4.42
C ALA A 240 -15.89 11.18 -4.75
N ALA A 241 -14.93 11.01 -3.83
CA ALA A 241 -13.79 10.10 -4.01
C ALA A 241 -14.19 8.62 -4.12
N ARG A 242 -15.39 8.27 -3.64
CA ARG A 242 -16.00 6.93 -3.77
C ARG A 242 -16.97 6.81 -4.94
N GLY A 243 -17.15 7.86 -5.75
CA GLY A 243 -18.12 7.89 -6.85
C GLY A 243 -19.59 7.91 -6.39
N LEU A 244 -19.84 8.32 -5.15
CA LEU A 244 -21.17 8.43 -4.57
C LEU A 244 -21.74 9.84 -4.77
N PRO A 245 -23.07 10.00 -4.93
CA PRO A 245 -23.69 11.32 -5.04
C PRO A 245 -23.48 12.14 -3.76
N ALA A 246 -23.51 13.47 -3.84
CA ALA A 246 -23.55 14.31 -2.64
C ALA A 246 -24.77 13.96 -1.75
N GLN A 247 -24.65 14.17 -0.45
CA GLN A 247 -25.73 13.93 0.52
C GLN A 247 -26.56 15.18 0.73
#